data_AF-A0A7C7VKR7-F1
#
_entry.id   AF-A0A7C7VKR7-F1
#
_cell.length_a   1.000
_cell.length_b   1.000
_cell.length_c   1.000
_cell.angle_alpha   90.00
_cell.angle_beta   90.00
_cell.angle_gamma   90.00
#
_symmetry.space_group_name_H-M   'P 1'
#
loop_
_entity.id
_entity.type
_entity.pdbx_description
1 polymer ?
#
loop_
_entity_poly.entity_id
_entity_poly.type
_entity_poly.pdbx_seq_one_letter_code
_entity_poly.pdbx_strand_id
1 'polypeptide(L)'
;MNKMKFPASAKTSVRTKLLRDLLGIITLTSGVITAVAFFQFSHQTRDISQSVIEQATESARNKLVQFFQPLEKSLLMAGEWGRSGLLDLSDVTKLNAKFVPFLEQMLQVSSVVIAQENGREYFLIRDGKNWLDPFN
;
A
#
# COMPACT_ATOMS: atom_id res chain seq x y z
N MET A 1 -52.79 -76.20 -33.68
CA MET A 1 -53.00 -74.83 -33.17
C MET A 1 -51.72 -74.34 -32.52
N ASN A 2 -50.99 -73.40 -33.14
CA ASN A 2 -49.74 -72.86 -32.60
C ASN A 2 -49.94 -71.36 -32.31
N LYS A 3 -49.83 -70.93 -31.05
CA LYS A 3 -49.98 -69.52 -30.66
C LYS A 3 -48.64 -68.81 -30.80
N MET A 4 -48.48 -67.99 -31.85
CA MET A 4 -47.40 -67.02 -31.91
C MET A 4 -47.61 -65.94 -30.84
N LYS A 5 -46.76 -65.96 -29.80
CA LYS A 5 -46.55 -64.84 -28.89
C LYS A 5 -45.66 -63.82 -29.59
N PHE A 6 -46.19 -62.64 -29.87
CA PHE A 6 -45.39 -61.48 -30.28
C PHE A 6 -44.54 -60.99 -29.10
N PRO A 7 -43.25 -60.65 -29.31
CA PRO A 7 -42.41 -60.13 -28.25
C PRO A 7 -42.80 -58.68 -27.92
N ALA A 8 -43.33 -58.49 -26.71
CA ALA A 8 -43.36 -57.17 -26.09
C ALA A 8 -41.97 -56.88 -25.52
N SER A 9 -41.35 -55.77 -25.95
CA SER A 9 -40.38 -54.94 -25.21
C SER A 9 -39.21 -54.51 -26.10
N ALA A 10 -39.39 -53.41 -26.83
CA ALA A 10 -38.32 -52.70 -27.54
C ALA A 10 -38.46 -51.17 -27.45
N LYS A 11 -39.11 -50.64 -26.39
CA LYS A 11 -39.26 -49.18 -26.17
C LYS A 11 -38.37 -48.64 -25.05
N THR A 12 -37.96 -49.46 -24.09
CA THR A 12 -37.09 -49.05 -22.98
C THR A 12 -35.62 -48.91 -23.38
N SER A 13 -35.11 -49.76 -24.28
CA SER A 13 -33.68 -49.81 -24.65
C SER A 13 -33.18 -48.56 -25.39
N VAL A 14 -34.04 -47.86 -26.12
CA VAL A 14 -33.67 -46.62 -26.85
C VAL A 14 -33.54 -45.45 -25.88
N ARG A 15 -34.46 -45.33 -24.90
CA ARG A 15 -34.42 -44.25 -23.90
C ARG A 15 -33.21 -44.38 -22.96
N THR A 16 -32.87 -45.58 -22.50
CA THR A 16 -31.66 -45.80 -21.69
C THR A 16 -30.36 -45.61 -22.46
N LYS A 17 -30.32 -45.93 -23.76
CA LYS A 17 -29.16 -45.61 -24.62
C LYS A 17 -28.98 -44.10 -24.78
N LEU A 18 -30.06 -43.37 -25.06
CA LEU A 18 -30.02 -41.91 -25.21
C LEU A 18 -29.62 -41.20 -23.91
N LEU A 19 -30.18 -41.63 -22.76
CA LEU A 19 -29.82 -41.09 -21.46
C LEU A 19 -28.34 -41.35 -21.10
N ARG A 20 -27.81 -42.52 -21.49
CA ARG A 20 -26.40 -42.85 -21.26
C ARG A 20 -25.45 -42.01 -22.11
N ASP A 21 -25.79 -41.76 -23.38
CA ASP A 21 -25.00 -40.85 -24.24
C ASP A 21 -25.05 -39.40 -23.74
N LEU A 22 -26.23 -38.92 -23.33
CA LEU A 22 -26.38 -37.58 -22.74
C LEU A 22 -25.56 -37.42 -21.45
N LEU A 23 -25.62 -38.42 -20.56
CA LEU A 23 -24.81 -38.44 -19.35
C LEU A 23 -23.32 -38.49 -19.67
N GLY A 24 -22.90 -39.25 -20.69
CA GLY A 24 -21.53 -39.30 -21.16
C GLY A 24 -21.03 -37.93 -21.61
N ILE A 25 -21.82 -37.23 -22.42
CA ILE A 25 -21.49 -35.90 -22.93
C ILE A 25 -21.43 -34.87 -21.79
N ILE A 26 -22.39 -34.88 -20.87
CA ILE A 26 -22.42 -33.95 -19.72
C ILE A 26 -21.21 -34.17 -18.81
N THR A 27 -20.84 -35.43 -18.55
CA THR A 27 -19.69 -35.76 -17.70
C THR A 27 -18.39 -35.35 -18.39
N LEU A 28 -18.29 -35.56 -19.70
CA LEU A 28 -17.13 -35.16 -20.49
C LEU A 28 -16.95 -33.65 -20.51
N THR A 29 -18.01 -32.88 -20.79
CA THR A 29 -17.93 -31.42 -20.85
C THR A 29 -17.67 -30.81 -19.46
N SER A 30 -18.32 -31.33 -18.42
CA SER A 30 -18.05 -30.92 -17.03
C SER A 30 -16.60 -31.23 -16.64
N GLY A 31 -16.07 -32.39 -17.06
CA GLY A 31 -14.69 -32.78 -16.82
C GLY A 31 -13.69 -31.85 -17.49
N VAL A 32 -13.94 -31.46 -18.75
CA VAL A 32 -13.09 -30.50 -19.48
C VAL A 32 -13.11 -29.12 -18.82
N ILE A 33 -14.28 -28.61 -18.46
CA ILE A 33 -14.40 -27.30 -17.78
C ILE A 33 -13.67 -27.32 -16.44
N THR A 34 -13.81 -28.39 -15.67
CA THR A 34 -13.13 -28.56 -14.38
C THR A 34 -11.61 -28.65 -14.55
N ALA A 35 -11.13 -29.40 -15.55
CA ALA A 35 -9.70 -29.54 -15.83
C ALA A 35 -9.07 -28.20 -16.23
N VAL A 36 -9.75 -27.41 -17.06
CA VAL A 36 -9.30 -26.07 -17.45
C VAL A 36 -9.25 -25.13 -16.24
N ALA A 37 -10.32 -25.11 -15.43
CA ALA A 37 -10.37 -24.28 -14.22
C ALA A 37 -9.25 -24.65 -13.22
N PHE A 38 -8.98 -25.93 -13.04
CA PHE A 38 -7.92 -26.43 -12.15
C PHE A 38 -6.52 -26.03 -12.64
N PHE A 39 -6.27 -26.15 -13.95
CA PHE A 39 -5.02 -25.69 -14.56
C PHE A 39 -4.82 -24.18 -14.38
N GLN A 40 -5.87 -23.37 -14.58
CA GLN A 40 -5.81 -21.92 -14.42
C GLN A 40 -5.55 -21.51 -12.96
N PHE A 41 -6.17 -22.20 -11.99
CA PHE A 41 -6.05 -21.88 -10.56
C PHE A 41 -4.64 -22.12 -10.02
N SER A 42 -3.95 -23.16 -10.51
CA SER A 42 -2.58 -23.49 -10.10
C SER A 42 -1.53 -22.43 -10.49
N HIS A 43 -1.83 -21.57 -11.47
CA HIS A 43 -0.91 -20.54 -11.94
C HIS A 43 -1.17 -19.15 -11.33
N GLN A 44 -2.26 -18.94 -10.60
CA GLN A 44 -2.61 -17.62 -10.05
C GLN A 44 -2.12 -17.34 -8.62
N THR A 45 -1.51 -18.31 -7.93
CA THR A 45 -1.06 -18.12 -6.54
C THR A 45 0.28 -17.39 -6.40
N ARG A 46 1.05 -17.24 -7.49
CA ARG A 46 2.34 -16.54 -7.46
C ARG A 46 2.20 -15.03 -7.71
N ASP A 47 1.24 -14.62 -8.52
CA ASP A 47 0.99 -13.21 -8.85
C ASP A 47 0.31 -12.44 -7.70
N ILE A 48 -0.45 -13.15 -6.84
CA ILE A 48 -1.09 -12.54 -5.66
C ILE A 48 -0.04 -12.15 -4.61
N SER A 49 0.95 -13.01 -4.38
CA SER A 49 1.98 -12.73 -3.36
C SER A 49 2.89 -11.58 -3.79
N GLN A 50 3.30 -11.55 -5.07
CA GLN A 50 4.14 -10.49 -5.60
C GLN A 50 3.41 -9.14 -5.64
N SER A 51 2.17 -9.11 -6.15
CA SER A 51 1.39 -7.87 -6.23
C SER A 51 1.07 -7.27 -4.85
N VAL A 52 0.82 -8.10 -3.83
CA VAL A 52 0.60 -7.63 -2.44
C VAL A 52 1.88 -7.03 -1.86
N ILE A 53 3.03 -7.67 -2.07
CA ILE A 53 4.34 -7.16 -1.61
C ILE A 53 4.69 -5.85 -2.31
N GLU A 54 4.47 -5.75 -3.63
CA GLU A 54 4.70 -4.54 -4.41
C GLU A 54 3.81 -3.39 -3.95
N GLN A 55 2.51 -3.64 -3.73
CA GLN A 55 1.58 -2.63 -3.21
C GLN A 55 1.95 -2.18 -1.79
N ALA A 56 2.36 -3.11 -0.92
CA ALA A 56 2.80 -2.77 0.43
C ALA A 56 4.07 -1.90 0.41
N THR A 57 5.02 -2.23 -0.48
CA THR A 57 6.27 -1.47 -0.67
C THR A 57 5.98 -0.09 -1.21
N GLU A 58 5.12 0.02 -2.21
CA GLU A 58 4.73 1.30 -2.82
C GLU A 58 3.98 2.19 -1.82
N SER A 59 3.08 1.61 -1.02
CA SER A 59 2.40 2.35 0.05
C SER A 59 3.37 2.82 1.12
N ALA A 60 4.34 1.99 1.53
CA ALA A 60 5.37 2.39 2.49
C ALA A 60 6.23 3.52 1.94
N ARG A 61 6.66 3.44 0.67
CA ARG A 61 7.39 4.52 -0.01
C ARG A 61 6.60 5.83 -0.02
N ASN A 62 5.33 5.77 -0.42
CA ASN A 62 4.49 6.96 -0.50
C ASN A 62 4.27 7.59 0.88
N LYS A 63 4.12 6.78 1.94
CA LYS A 63 4.04 7.29 3.31
C LYS A 63 5.33 7.96 3.76
N LEU A 64 6.50 7.40 3.43
CA LEU A 64 7.79 8.02 3.74
C LEU A 64 7.96 9.36 3.02
N VAL A 65 7.65 9.42 1.72
CA VAL A 65 7.71 10.65 0.94
C VAL A 65 6.78 11.70 1.53
N GLN A 66 5.52 11.34 1.81
CA GLN A 66 4.55 12.25 2.41
C GLN A 66 4.97 12.72 3.82
N PHE A 67 5.63 11.86 4.59
CA PHE A 67 6.14 12.20 5.91
C PHE A 67 7.27 13.24 5.84
N PHE A 68 8.23 13.08 4.91
CA PHE A 68 9.41 13.97 4.83
C PHE A 68 9.24 15.19 3.93
N GLN A 69 8.31 15.19 2.98
CA GLN A 69 8.10 16.31 2.04
C GLN A 69 7.87 17.67 2.74
N PRO A 70 7.10 17.77 3.84
CA PRO A 70 6.96 19.05 4.56
C PRO A 70 8.29 19.52 5.15
N LEU A 71 9.11 18.61 5.67
CA LEU A 71 10.40 18.93 6.27
C LEU A 71 11.38 19.50 5.25
N GLU A 72 11.44 18.92 4.05
CA GLU A 72 12.30 19.41 2.96
C GLU A 72 11.98 20.85 2.59
N LYS A 73 10.69 21.17 2.36
CA LYS A 73 10.26 22.52 2.01
C LYS A 73 10.63 23.54 3.09
N SER A 74 10.48 23.16 4.35
CA SER A 74 10.77 24.04 5.48
C SER A 74 12.26 24.25 5.69
N LEU A 75 13.09 23.23 5.47
CA LEU A 75 14.54 23.37 5.50
C LEU A 75 15.06 24.26 4.37
N LEU A 76 14.52 24.12 3.15
CA LEU A 76 14.85 25.00 2.03
C LEU A 76 14.49 26.46 2.35
N MET A 77 13.32 26.69 2.93
CA MET A 77 12.88 28.04 3.34
C MET A 77 13.77 28.62 4.44
N ALA A 78 14.09 27.84 5.47
CA ALA A 78 14.99 28.26 6.54
C ALA A 78 16.41 28.57 6.01
N GLY A 79 16.91 27.74 5.08
CA GLY A 79 18.18 27.98 4.39
C GLY A 79 18.20 29.28 3.58
N GLU A 80 17.11 29.59 2.87
CA GLU A 80 16.99 30.85 2.13
C GLU A 80 16.91 32.06 3.06
N TRP A 81 16.23 31.96 4.19
CA TRP A 81 16.28 33.00 5.23
C TRP A 81 17.68 33.21 5.78
N GLY A 82 18.45 32.13 5.97
CA GLY A 82 19.85 32.21 6.39
C GLY A 82 20.70 32.94 5.34
N ARG A 83 20.59 32.53 4.08
CA ARG A 83 21.33 33.14 2.95
C ARG A 83 20.98 34.60 2.69
N SER A 84 19.73 35.00 2.93
CA SER A 84 19.27 36.39 2.77
C SER A 84 19.57 37.27 3.99
N GLY A 85 20.21 36.73 5.04
CA GLY A 85 20.50 37.48 6.26
C GLY A 85 19.27 37.79 7.12
N LEU A 86 18.15 37.10 6.88
CA LEU A 86 16.90 37.26 7.65
C LEU A 86 16.92 36.50 8.98
N LEU A 87 18.00 35.76 9.26
CA LEU A 87 18.23 35.04 10.51
C LEU A 87 19.34 35.72 11.31
N ASP A 88 18.94 36.41 12.37
CA ASP A 88 19.86 37.01 13.33
C ASP A 88 19.96 36.13 14.58
N LEU A 89 21.07 35.39 14.71
CA LEU A 89 21.35 34.52 15.85
C LEU A 89 21.66 35.30 17.15
N SER A 90 21.79 36.63 17.09
CA SER A 90 21.92 37.45 18.30
C SER A 90 20.57 37.80 18.93
N ASP A 91 19.47 37.69 18.18
CA ASP A 91 18.11 37.99 18.66
C ASP A 91 17.27 36.72 18.77
N VAL A 92 17.52 35.97 19.84
CA VAL A 92 16.82 34.72 20.16
C VAL A 92 15.31 34.92 20.27
N THR A 93 14.86 36.10 20.73
CA THR A 93 13.42 36.39 20.87
C THR A 93 12.75 36.47 19.50
N LYS A 94 13.36 37.16 18.53
CA LYS A 94 12.85 37.19 17.14
C LYS A 94 12.92 35.82 16.48
N LEU A 95 13.97 35.04 16.74
CA LEU A 95 14.07 33.68 16.21
C LEU A 95 12.99 32.78 16.78
N ASN A 96 12.76 32.79 18.09
CA ASN A 96 11.68 32.03 18.73
C ASN A 96 10.32 32.41 18.15
N ALA A 97 10.03 33.71 18.03
CA ALA A 97 8.76 34.18 17.45
C ALA A 97 8.54 33.74 15.98
N LYS A 98 9.63 33.54 15.22
CA LYS A 98 9.56 33.07 13.83
C LYS A 98 9.45 31.54 13.74
N PHE A 99 10.25 30.80 14.50
CA PHE A 99 10.39 29.35 14.37
C PHE A 99 9.41 28.56 15.25
N VAL A 100 9.17 28.97 16.49
CA VAL A 100 8.34 28.19 17.44
C VAL A 100 6.93 27.89 16.89
N PRO A 101 6.17 28.86 16.33
CA PRO A 101 4.83 28.58 15.81
C PRO A 101 4.83 27.54 14.68
N PHE A 102 5.88 27.53 13.85
CA PHE A 102 6.04 26.57 12.78
C PHE A 102 6.42 25.19 13.32
N LEU A 103 7.32 25.15 14.29
CA LEU A 103 7.81 23.93 14.91
C LEU A 103 6.77 23.24 15.81
N GLU A 104 5.84 23.99 16.41
CA GLU A 104 4.68 23.45 17.12
C GLU A 104 3.77 22.61 16.21
N GLN A 105 3.70 22.95 14.91
CA GLN A 105 2.90 22.19 13.93
C GLN A 105 3.61 20.93 13.43
N MET A 106 4.94 20.84 13.57
CA MET A 106 5.75 19.74 13.06
C MET A 106 6.07 18.69 14.12
N LEU A 107 5.10 17.83 14.46
CA LEU A 107 5.25 16.80 15.48
C LEU A 107 6.45 15.85 15.28
N GLN A 108 6.88 15.67 14.03
CA GLN A 108 8.03 14.82 13.66
C GLN A 108 9.41 15.41 14.00
N VAL A 109 9.52 16.69 14.32
CA VAL A 109 10.80 17.36 14.62
C VAL A 109 11.04 17.34 16.12
N SER A 110 12.18 16.77 16.56
CA SER A 110 12.59 16.70 17.96
C SER A 110 13.51 17.86 18.38
N SER A 111 14.30 18.39 17.45
CA SER A 111 15.21 19.51 17.67
C SER A 111 15.51 20.27 16.39
N VAL A 112 15.95 21.51 16.53
CA VAL A 112 16.43 22.37 15.45
C VAL A 112 17.73 23.04 15.87
N VAL A 113 18.73 22.99 14.99
CA VAL A 113 20.01 23.70 15.15
C VAL A 113 20.18 24.62 13.94
N ILE A 114 20.54 25.87 14.20
CA ILE A 114 20.98 26.84 13.19
C ILE A 114 22.35 27.33 13.61
N ALA A 115 23.36 27.17 12.76
CA ALA A 115 24.73 27.57 13.05
C ALA A 115 25.24 28.60 12.03
N GLN A 116 26.05 29.53 12.49
CA GLN A 116 26.81 30.47 11.68
C GLN A 116 28.29 30.09 11.62
N GLU A 117 28.99 30.51 10.56
CA GLU A 117 30.43 30.24 10.36
C GLU A 117 31.33 30.78 11.49
N ASN A 118 30.86 31.79 12.21
CA ASN A 118 31.57 32.36 13.37
C ASN A 118 31.42 31.54 14.67
N GLY A 119 30.78 30.36 14.60
CA GLY A 119 30.57 29.48 15.74
C GLY A 119 29.36 29.84 16.62
N ARG A 120 28.54 30.82 16.25
CA ARG A 120 27.26 31.05 16.92
C ARG A 120 26.23 30.02 16.50
N GLU A 121 25.51 29.52 17.48
CA GLU A 121 24.48 28.50 17.30
C GLU A 121 23.19 28.95 17.99
N TYR A 122 22.09 28.61 17.37
CA TYR A 122 20.75 28.69 17.93
C TYR A 122 20.19 27.28 17.98
N PHE A 123 19.78 26.84 19.17
CA PHE A 123 19.35 25.47 19.40
C PHE A 123 18.01 25.44 20.13
N LEU A 124 17.08 24.67 19.58
CA LEU A 124 15.81 24.36 20.23
C LEU A 124 15.64 22.85 20.32
N ILE A 125 15.22 22.40 21.50
CA ILE A 125 14.79 21.03 21.76
C ILE A 125 13.31 21.01 22.14
N ARG A 126 12.60 20.00 21.66
CA ARG A 126 11.19 19.81 22.02
C ARG A 126 11.09 19.21 23.43
N ASP A 127 10.28 19.85 24.28
CA ASP A 127 9.83 19.33 25.57
C ASP A 127 8.30 19.27 25.60
N GLY A 128 7.75 18.10 25.27
CA GLY A 128 6.31 17.92 25.09
C GLY A 128 5.75 18.82 23.98
N LYS A 129 4.97 19.83 24.37
CA LYS A 129 4.41 20.85 23.45
C LYS A 129 5.26 22.12 23.35
N ASN A 130 6.22 22.29 24.25
CA ASN A 130 7.03 23.48 24.34
C ASN A 130 8.38 23.27 23.63
N TRP A 131 9.06 24.38 23.38
CA TRP A 131 10.41 24.41 22.82
C TRP A 131 11.32 25.12 23.79
N LEU A 132 12.44 24.49 24.13
CA LEU A 132 13.41 24.99 25.10
C LEU A 132 14.76 25.20 24.41
N ASP A 133 15.44 26.27 24.80
CA ASP A 133 16.88 26.41 24.57
C ASP A 133 17.61 25.81 25.78
N PRO A 134 18.32 24.69 25.63
CA PRO A 134 18.98 24.06 26.77
C PRO A 134 20.26 24.80 27.22
N PHE A 135 20.68 25.85 26.51
CA PHE A 135 21.86 26.63 26.83
C PHE A 135 21.56 28.00 27.45
N ASN A 136 20.28 28.35 27.62
CA ASN A 136 19.84 29.65 28.16
C ASN A 136 18.92 29.49 29.38
#